data_AF-A0A1V5KQH1-F1
#
_entry.id   AF-A0A1V5KQH1-F1
#
_cell.length_a   1.000
_cell.length_b   1.000
_cell.length_c   1.000
_cell.angle_alpha   90.00
_cell.angle_beta   90.00
_cell.angle_gamma   90.00
#
_symmetry.space_group_name_H-M   'P 1'
#
loop_
_entity.id
_entity.type
_entity.pdbx_description
1 polymer ?
#
loop_
_entity_poly.entity_id
_entity_poly.type
_entity_poly.pdbx_seq_one_letter_code
_entity_poly.pdbx_strand_id
1 'polypeptide(L)'
;MCKAKYEIESGSFTAVRWNWSVIVFALLASLYFNQLVFQWNHECKLCKLEYLLNGTALKPFQYRVLIPWLIQGISSVINLAEHTRTICQWINFFFLFAFIMAFQYWADITIGNKKTSLLAVLIILYMMPFHYLLLRQGNLWYPWDMSTLFLFTLGLIALYQEKWRLFYPLLAVATLNKETTCFLILIFFYVEIGRLNWKQMAMHVSTGTAVWLAVKLALYLYFQNGTSGALFENKLRSNLQFIATLPNLLSVFSLFGFLWLPVLIYFHRIKNPFIQRALLTTPIFFLGMLFVGNIFELRVFSEMIPLIGIAALWIINDSFMTKDS
;
A
#
# COMPACT_ATOMS: atom_id res chain seq x y z
N MET A 1 14.74 -12.10 -29.92
CA MET A 1 13.97 -11.51 -28.80
C MET A 1 14.88 -10.47 -28.14
N CYS A 2 14.63 -9.19 -28.42
CA CYS A 2 15.51 -8.09 -28.01
C CYS A 2 15.48 -7.94 -26.48
N LYS A 3 16.63 -8.04 -25.81
CA LYS A 3 16.77 -7.62 -24.40
C LYS A 3 16.62 -6.10 -24.38
N ALA A 4 15.39 -5.60 -24.27
CA ALA A 4 15.15 -4.27 -23.77
C ALA A 4 15.55 -4.29 -22.28
N LYS A 5 16.86 -4.21 -22.03
CA LYS A 5 17.36 -3.74 -20.75
C LYS A 5 16.71 -2.37 -20.63
N TYR A 6 16.04 -2.09 -19.51
CA TYR A 6 15.87 -0.70 -19.17
C TYR A 6 17.30 -0.20 -19.15
N GLU A 7 17.70 0.59 -20.13
CA GLU A 7 18.68 1.62 -19.87
C GLU A 7 17.98 2.52 -18.85
N ILE A 8 17.92 2.02 -17.60
CA ILE A 8 18.22 2.84 -16.45
C ILE A 8 19.58 3.34 -16.87
N GLU A 9 19.60 4.48 -17.57
CA GLU A 9 20.81 5.25 -17.72
C GLU A 9 21.40 5.16 -16.33
N SER A 10 22.60 4.62 -16.22
CA SER A 10 23.34 4.63 -14.97
C SER A 10 23.73 6.08 -14.66
N GLY A 11 22.79 7.02 -14.82
CA GLY A 11 22.71 8.28 -14.16
C GLY A 11 23.09 7.96 -12.74
N SER A 12 24.33 8.33 -12.44
CA SER A 12 24.88 8.44 -11.12
C SER A 12 23.73 8.74 -10.18
N PHE A 13 23.55 7.96 -9.11
CA PHE A 13 22.60 8.27 -8.05
C PHE A 13 22.72 9.75 -7.73
N THR A 14 21.92 10.59 -8.39
CA THR A 14 21.93 12.00 -8.13
C THR A 14 21.26 12.05 -6.79
N ALA A 15 22.05 12.38 -5.77
CA ALA A 15 21.57 12.44 -4.40
C ALA A 15 20.24 13.19 -4.44
N VAL A 16 19.15 12.49 -4.10
CA VAL A 16 17.81 13.08 -4.13
C VAL A 16 17.87 14.26 -3.19
N ARG A 17 17.93 15.47 -3.76
CA ARG A 17 18.00 16.70 -2.99
C ARG A 17 16.61 17.00 -2.52
N TRP A 18 16.30 16.52 -1.33
CA TRP A 18 15.03 16.81 -0.69
C TRP A 18 14.87 18.31 -0.48
N ASN A 19 13.78 18.85 -0.97
CA ASN A 19 13.39 20.22 -0.70
C ASN A 19 12.79 20.27 0.71
N TRP A 20 13.41 21.05 1.61
CA TRP A 20 12.93 21.23 2.98
C TRP A 20 11.48 21.69 3.06
N SER A 21 11.02 22.52 2.12
CA SER A 21 9.61 22.95 2.12
C SER A 21 8.66 21.77 1.89
N VAL A 22 9.04 20.81 1.04
CA VAL A 22 8.24 19.60 0.78
C VAL A 22 8.25 18.67 1.99
N ILE A 23 9.41 18.51 2.66
CA ILE A 23 9.50 17.74 3.91
C ILE A 23 8.59 18.33 4.98
N VAL A 24 8.70 19.64 5.23
CA VAL A 24 7.89 20.33 6.26
C VAL A 24 6.40 20.24 5.91
N PHE A 25 6.04 20.44 4.64
CA PHE A 25 4.67 20.28 4.18
C PHE A 25 4.16 18.85 4.40
N ALA A 26 4.92 17.83 4.00
CA ALA A 26 4.57 16.42 4.20
C ALA A 26 4.41 16.09 5.69
N LEU A 27 5.26 16.62 6.55
CA LEU A 27 5.19 16.45 8.00
C LEU A 27 3.89 17.03 8.58
N LEU A 28 3.60 18.29 8.28
CA LEU A 28 2.41 18.99 8.75
C LEU A 28 1.13 18.34 8.21
N ALA A 29 1.12 17.99 6.92
CA ALA A 29 0.00 17.31 6.29
C ALA A 29 -0.25 15.92 6.91
N SER A 30 0.82 15.17 7.20
CA SER A 30 0.71 13.87 7.88
C SER A 30 0.16 14.02 9.29
N LEU A 31 0.61 15.04 10.03
CA LEU A 31 0.14 15.31 11.39
C LEU A 31 -1.36 15.63 11.38
N TYR A 32 -1.77 16.55 10.51
CA TYR A 32 -3.17 16.96 10.37
C TYR A 32 -4.06 15.81 9.89
N PHE A 33 -3.65 15.09 8.85
CA PHE A 33 -4.43 13.96 8.35
C PHE A 33 -4.54 12.84 9.39
N ASN A 34 -3.48 12.55 10.15
CA ASN A 34 -3.53 11.59 11.24
C ASN A 34 -4.56 12.01 12.30
N GLN A 35 -4.62 13.29 12.68
CA GLN A 35 -5.65 13.79 13.59
C GLN A 35 -7.06 13.56 13.03
N LEU A 36 -7.29 13.88 11.76
CA LEU A 36 -8.59 13.64 11.11
C LEU A 36 -8.99 12.16 11.12
N VAL A 37 -8.04 11.26 10.81
CA VAL A 37 -8.29 9.80 10.83
C VAL A 37 -8.77 9.36 12.21
N PHE A 38 -8.10 9.78 13.29
CA PHE A 38 -8.47 9.39 14.65
C PHE A 38 -9.70 10.11 15.22
N GLN A 39 -10.03 11.30 14.70
CA GLN A 39 -11.24 12.03 15.09
C GLN A 39 -12.49 11.47 14.42
N TRP A 40 -12.40 11.10 13.14
CA TRP A 40 -13.57 10.71 12.35
C TRP A 40 -13.80 9.21 12.26
N ASN A 41 -12.81 8.40 12.63
CA ASN A 41 -12.93 6.95 12.67
C ASN A 41 -12.93 6.39 14.10
N HIS A 42 -13.55 5.23 14.25
CA HIS A 42 -13.62 4.46 15.49
C HIS A 42 -12.94 3.09 15.32
N GLU A 43 -12.60 2.46 16.45
CA GLU A 43 -12.02 1.13 16.45
C GLU A 43 -13.02 0.08 15.95
N CYS A 44 -12.52 -0.86 15.15
CA CYS A 44 -13.30 -2.02 14.75
C CYS A 44 -13.58 -2.92 15.96
N LYS A 45 -14.86 -3.22 16.20
CA LYS A 45 -15.30 -4.05 17.34
C LYS A 45 -14.66 -5.45 17.34
N LEU A 46 -14.36 -5.99 16.15
CA LEU A 46 -13.80 -7.34 15.97
C LEU A 46 -12.28 -7.41 16.18
N CYS A 47 -11.61 -6.26 16.14
CA CYS A 47 -10.15 -6.16 16.31
C CYS A 47 -9.77 -4.86 17.00
N LYS A 48 -10.38 -4.61 18.17
CA LYS A 48 -9.95 -3.55 19.08
C LYS A 48 -8.45 -3.63 19.33
N LEU A 49 -7.82 -2.50 19.58
CA LEU A 49 -6.37 -2.45 19.82
C LEU A 49 -5.96 -3.41 20.94
N GLU A 50 -6.72 -3.47 22.02
CA GLU A 50 -6.51 -4.39 23.13
C GLU A 50 -6.49 -5.87 22.69
N TYR A 51 -7.44 -6.29 21.85
CA TYR A 51 -7.51 -7.67 21.38
C TYR A 51 -6.33 -8.01 20.46
N LEU A 52 -5.85 -7.04 19.68
CA LEU A 52 -4.67 -7.21 18.84
C LEU A 52 -3.40 -7.36 19.67
N LEU A 53 -3.24 -6.54 20.71
CA LEU A 53 -2.11 -6.63 21.63
C LEU A 53 -2.14 -7.98 22.37
N ASN A 54 -3.29 -8.40 22.87
CA ASN A 54 -3.41 -9.66 23.61
C ASN A 54 -3.41 -10.90 22.69
N GLY A 55 -3.35 -10.72 21.37
CA GLY A 55 -3.41 -11.83 20.42
C GLY A 55 -4.75 -12.58 20.46
N THR A 56 -5.84 -11.94 20.87
CA THR A 56 -7.19 -12.52 20.97
C THR A 56 -8.15 -11.99 19.90
N ALA A 57 -7.71 -11.06 19.06
CA ALA A 57 -8.51 -10.55 17.93
C ALA A 57 -8.96 -11.68 16.99
N LEU A 58 -10.09 -11.48 16.29
CA LEU A 58 -10.59 -12.47 15.33
C LEU A 58 -9.67 -12.60 14.11
N LYS A 59 -9.63 -13.79 13.52
CA LYS A 59 -8.95 -14.03 12.24
C LYS A 59 -9.72 -13.31 11.11
N PRO A 60 -9.04 -12.71 10.11
CA PRO A 60 -7.58 -12.71 9.90
C PRO A 60 -6.81 -11.59 10.62
N PHE A 61 -7.49 -10.66 11.32
CA PHE A 61 -6.85 -9.49 11.96
C PHE A 61 -5.75 -9.88 12.96
N GLN A 62 -5.94 -10.99 13.67
CA GLN A 62 -4.96 -11.57 14.59
C GLN A 62 -3.57 -11.77 13.97
N TYR A 63 -3.49 -12.06 12.67
CA TYR A 63 -2.22 -12.31 11.98
C TYR A 63 -1.45 -11.05 11.63
N ARG A 64 -2.00 -9.86 11.86
CA ARG A 64 -1.38 -8.56 11.54
C ARG A 64 -0.60 -8.05 12.74
N VAL A 65 0.49 -8.74 13.05
CA VAL A 65 1.23 -8.62 14.31
C VAL A 65 2.28 -7.51 14.32
N LEU A 66 2.69 -6.98 13.16
CA LEU A 66 3.80 -6.02 13.09
C LEU A 66 3.59 -4.80 14.00
N ILE A 67 2.44 -4.14 13.87
CA ILE A 67 2.15 -2.93 14.64
C ILE A 67 1.83 -3.24 16.11
N PRO A 68 1.01 -4.26 16.46
CA PRO A 68 0.84 -4.68 17.85
C PRO A 68 2.15 -4.96 18.58
N TRP A 69 3.07 -5.71 17.95
CA TRP A 69 4.39 -6.00 18.55
C TRP A 69 5.26 -4.75 18.69
N LEU A 70 5.21 -3.83 17.72
CA LEU A 70 5.91 -2.56 17.83
C LEU A 70 5.38 -1.71 19.00
N ILE A 71 4.06 -1.67 19.18
CA ILE A 71 3.42 -0.97 20.31
C ILE A 71 3.85 -1.61 21.64
N GLN A 72 3.85 -2.94 21.75
CA GLN A 72 4.28 -3.64 22.95
C GLN A 72 5.75 -3.39 23.29
N GLY A 73 6.62 -3.47 22.28
CA GLY A 73 8.06 -3.24 22.45
C GLY A 73 8.37 -1.80 22.86
N ILE A 74 7.64 -0.81 22.32
CA ILE A 74 7.79 0.59 22.75
C ILE A 74 7.26 0.75 24.19
N SER A 75 6.07 0.20 24.47
CA SER A 75 5.40 0.34 25.77
C SER A 75 6.21 -0.26 26.93
N SER A 76 6.91 -1.37 26.69
CA SER A 76 7.76 -2.01 27.70
C SER A 76 9.00 -1.20 28.06
N VAL A 77 9.49 -0.35 27.15
CA VAL A 77 10.67 0.50 27.40
C VAL A 77 10.30 1.76 28.18
N ILE A 78 9.14 2.35 27.88
CA ILE A 78 8.75 3.67 28.41
C ILE A 78 7.81 3.61 29.63
N ASN A 79 7.43 2.41 30.11
CA ASN A 79 6.44 2.21 31.19
C ASN A 79 5.10 2.93 30.98
N LEU A 80 4.74 3.25 29.73
CA LEU A 80 3.50 3.93 29.36
C LEU A 80 2.42 2.93 28.92
N ALA A 81 2.21 1.86 29.69
CA ALA A 81 1.18 0.87 29.40
C ALA A 81 -0.23 1.48 29.28
N GLU A 82 -0.48 2.60 29.96
CA GLU A 82 -1.75 3.34 29.90
C GLU A 82 -1.92 4.19 28.62
N HIS A 83 -0.86 4.36 27.82
CA HIS A 83 -0.87 5.24 26.63
C HIS A 83 -0.73 4.49 25.30
N THR A 84 -1.10 3.21 25.22
CA THR A 84 -1.02 2.41 23.99
C THR A 84 -1.70 3.07 22.77
N ARG A 85 -2.84 3.75 22.99
CA ARG A 85 -3.54 4.49 21.93
C ARG A 85 -2.71 5.67 21.40
N THR A 86 -2.07 6.43 22.27
CA THR A 86 -1.19 7.56 21.90
C THR A 86 0.04 7.06 21.16
N ILE A 87 0.65 5.95 21.62
CA ILE A 87 1.76 5.30 20.91
C ILE A 87 1.31 4.89 19.51
N CYS A 88 0.13 4.28 19.38
CA CYS A 88 -0.42 3.90 18.08
C CYS A 88 -0.65 5.10 17.15
N GLN A 89 -1.12 6.24 17.68
CA GLN A 89 -1.28 7.48 16.91
C GLN A 89 0.05 8.00 16.37
N TRP A 90 1.11 7.98 17.18
CA TRP A 90 2.44 8.41 16.76
C TRP A 90 3.07 7.46 15.74
N ILE A 91 2.88 6.15 15.91
CA ILE A 91 3.30 5.15 14.93
C ILE A 91 2.58 5.39 13.60
N ASN A 92 1.26 5.60 13.64
CA ASN A 92 0.46 5.84 12.44
C ASN A 92 0.90 7.14 11.71
N PHE A 93 1.12 8.21 12.46
CA PHE A 93 1.69 9.46 11.95
C PHE A 93 3.06 9.24 11.29
N PHE A 94 3.97 8.54 11.97
CA PHE A 94 5.31 8.27 11.45
C PHE A 94 5.25 7.49 10.13
N PHE A 95 4.44 6.43 10.07
CA PHE A 95 4.29 5.64 8.84
C PHE A 95 3.62 6.41 7.71
N LEU A 96 2.66 7.29 8.02
CA LEU A 96 2.05 8.17 7.01
C LEU A 96 3.09 9.14 6.43
N PHE A 97 3.86 9.79 7.28
CA PHE A 97 4.94 10.67 6.83
C PHE A 97 5.97 9.90 6.00
N ALA A 98 6.43 8.74 6.50
CA ALA A 98 7.37 7.87 5.80
C ALA A 98 6.83 7.37 4.46
N PHE A 99 5.53 7.07 4.36
CA PHE A 99 4.85 6.72 3.11
C PHE A 99 4.90 7.87 2.10
N ILE A 100 4.55 9.09 2.50
CA ILE A 100 4.61 10.26 1.60
C ILE A 100 6.03 10.47 1.09
N MET A 101 7.03 10.38 1.97
CA MET A 101 8.43 10.50 1.59
C MET A 101 8.86 9.36 0.65
N ALA A 102 8.49 8.11 0.93
CA ALA A 102 8.79 6.98 0.05
C ALA A 102 8.13 7.14 -1.32
N PHE A 103 6.88 7.59 -1.37
CA PHE A 103 6.17 7.84 -2.62
C PHE A 103 6.82 8.97 -3.43
N GLN A 104 7.23 10.06 -2.78
CA GLN A 104 7.99 11.12 -3.44
C GLN A 104 9.31 10.60 -4.01
N TYR A 105 10.08 9.82 -3.24
CA TYR A 105 11.30 9.19 -3.74
C TYR A 105 11.01 8.31 -4.96
N TRP A 106 9.93 7.54 -4.91
CA TRP A 106 9.53 6.68 -6.02
C TRP A 106 9.14 7.48 -7.27
N ALA A 107 8.44 8.60 -7.10
CA ALA A 107 8.15 9.53 -8.17
C ALA A 107 9.41 10.14 -8.78
N ASP A 108 10.37 10.53 -7.96
CA ASP A 108 11.64 11.11 -8.41
C ASP A 108 12.44 10.11 -9.25
N ILE A 109 12.57 8.85 -8.82
CA ILE A 109 13.35 7.84 -9.56
C ILE A 109 12.63 7.31 -10.81
N THR A 110 11.31 7.43 -10.89
CA THR A 110 10.55 6.94 -12.05
C THR A 110 10.35 8.02 -13.10
N ILE A 111 10.06 9.26 -12.69
CA ILE A 111 9.70 10.38 -13.58
C ILE A 111 10.87 11.35 -13.80
N GLY A 112 11.76 11.54 -12.80
CA GLY A 112 13.00 12.32 -12.97
C GLY A 112 12.88 13.84 -12.93
N ASN A 113 11.73 14.43 -12.56
CA ASN A 113 11.51 15.88 -12.60
C ASN A 113 11.25 16.48 -11.20
N LYS A 114 11.95 17.56 -10.85
CA LYS A 114 11.81 18.26 -9.55
C LYS A 114 10.40 18.82 -9.30
N LYS A 115 9.70 19.28 -10.34
CA LYS A 115 8.32 19.80 -10.19
C LYS A 115 7.36 18.68 -9.78
N THR A 116 7.69 17.44 -10.14
CA THR A 116 6.91 16.24 -9.85
C THR A 116 6.90 15.91 -8.35
N SER A 117 7.93 16.31 -7.60
CA SER A 117 8.04 15.98 -6.18
C SER A 117 6.93 16.58 -5.32
N LEU A 118 6.56 17.86 -5.53
CA LEU A 118 5.43 18.47 -4.80
C LEU A 118 4.09 17.87 -5.26
N LEU A 119 3.93 17.67 -6.57
CA LEU A 119 2.71 17.11 -7.15
C LEU A 119 2.48 15.67 -6.66
N ALA A 120 3.54 14.89 -6.45
CA ALA A 120 3.47 13.55 -5.86
C ALA A 120 2.80 13.59 -4.48
N VAL A 121 3.26 14.49 -3.61
CA VAL A 121 2.68 14.66 -2.27
C VAL A 121 1.20 15.07 -2.37
N LEU A 122 0.88 16.02 -3.24
CA LEU A 122 -0.50 16.50 -3.42
C LEU A 122 -1.44 15.40 -3.93
N ILE A 123 -1.00 14.56 -4.87
CA ILE A 123 -1.80 13.42 -5.37
C ILE A 123 -2.10 12.43 -4.24
N ILE A 124 -1.12 12.10 -3.41
CA ILE A 124 -1.35 11.20 -2.27
C ILE A 124 -2.34 11.83 -1.29
N LEU A 125 -2.12 13.08 -0.88
CA LEU A 125 -3.03 13.78 0.03
C LEU A 125 -4.45 13.92 -0.53
N TYR A 126 -4.60 13.98 -1.86
CA TYR A 126 -5.88 13.96 -2.52
C TYR A 126 -6.56 12.58 -2.48
N MET A 127 -5.82 11.48 -2.72
CA MET A 127 -6.39 10.11 -2.76
C MET A 127 -6.76 9.57 -1.37
N MET A 128 -6.03 9.98 -0.33
CA MET A 128 -6.16 9.45 1.02
C MET A 128 -7.55 9.68 1.66
N PRO A 129 -8.17 10.88 1.59
CA PRO A 129 -9.51 11.10 2.11
C PRO A 129 -10.56 10.11 1.59
N PHE A 130 -10.49 9.71 0.32
CA PHE A 130 -11.45 8.77 -0.29
C PHE A 130 -11.36 7.35 0.30
N HIS A 131 -10.22 6.97 0.89
CA HIS A 131 -10.03 5.65 1.50
C HIS A 131 -10.27 5.64 3.01
N TYR A 132 -9.98 6.76 3.69
CA TYR A 132 -9.89 6.79 5.15
C TYR A 132 -10.84 7.76 5.84
N LEU A 133 -11.39 8.76 5.14
CA LEU A 133 -12.23 9.80 5.76
C LEU A 133 -13.66 9.82 5.20
N LEU A 134 -13.80 9.71 3.88
CA LEU A 134 -15.09 9.78 3.19
C LEU A 134 -15.86 8.45 3.19
N LEU A 135 -15.45 7.49 4.03
CA LEU A 135 -16.18 6.25 4.23
C LEU A 135 -17.58 6.60 4.74
N ARG A 136 -18.63 6.26 3.98
CA ARG A 136 -20.02 6.53 4.37
C ARG A 136 -20.62 5.44 5.25
N GLN A 137 -20.04 4.24 5.23
CA GLN A 137 -20.51 3.08 5.97
C GLN A 137 -19.31 2.37 6.60
N GLY A 138 -19.08 2.61 7.90
CA GLY A 138 -17.99 2.00 8.65
C GLY A 138 -16.72 2.85 8.68
N ASN A 139 -16.78 3.99 9.35
CA ASN A 139 -15.62 4.82 9.70
C ASN A 139 -14.71 4.08 10.67
N LEU A 140 -14.06 3.02 10.19
CA LEU A 140 -13.17 2.19 10.97
C LEU A 140 -11.77 2.79 10.90
N TRP A 141 -10.93 2.54 11.89
CA TRP A 141 -9.50 2.76 11.75
C TRP A 141 -8.78 1.47 12.16
N TYR A 142 -7.70 1.14 11.45
CA TYR A 142 -6.83 0.01 11.78
C TYR A 142 -5.39 0.47 12.01
N PRO A 143 -4.69 -0.08 13.03
CA PRO A 143 -3.32 0.31 13.35
C PRO A 143 -2.29 0.11 12.21
N TRP A 144 -2.55 -0.81 11.28
CA TRP A 144 -1.63 -1.21 10.21
C TRP A 144 -1.87 -0.51 8.86
N ASP A 145 -2.83 0.39 8.74
CA ASP A 145 -3.21 0.97 7.44
C ASP A 145 -2.05 1.77 6.82
N MET A 146 -1.48 2.71 7.58
CA MET A 146 -0.40 3.58 7.07
C MET A 146 0.91 2.82 6.87
N SER A 147 1.23 1.86 7.75
CA SER A 147 2.39 0.99 7.58
C SER A 147 2.27 0.09 6.35
N THR A 148 1.04 -0.34 6.00
CA THR A 148 0.80 -1.10 4.76
C THR A 148 1.19 -0.27 3.54
N LEU A 149 0.71 0.97 3.46
CA LEU A 149 1.03 1.88 2.35
C LEU A 149 2.54 2.11 2.21
N PHE A 150 3.21 2.39 3.32
CA PHE A 150 4.66 2.57 3.36
C PHE A 150 5.41 1.32 2.88
N LEU A 151 5.15 0.16 3.49
CA LEU A 151 5.87 -1.08 3.19
C LEU A 151 5.59 -1.58 1.76
N PHE A 152 4.36 -1.42 1.28
CA PHE A 152 4.00 -1.75 -0.10
C PHE A 152 4.75 -0.85 -1.09
N THR A 153 4.84 0.45 -0.80
CA THR A 153 5.59 1.43 -1.63
C THR A 153 7.09 1.13 -1.64
N LEU A 154 7.68 0.80 -0.48
CA LEU A 154 9.05 0.33 -0.42
C LEU A 154 9.26 -0.96 -1.24
N GLY A 155 8.26 -1.86 -1.25
CA GLY A 155 8.25 -3.07 -2.05
C GLY A 155 8.33 -2.75 -3.54
N LEU A 156 7.52 -1.80 -4.00
CA LEU A 156 7.53 -1.30 -5.37
C LEU A 156 8.88 -0.65 -5.74
N ILE A 157 9.46 0.15 -4.84
CA ILE A 157 10.79 0.75 -5.03
C ILE A 157 11.87 -0.33 -5.15
N ALA A 158 11.87 -1.32 -4.26
CA ALA A 158 12.85 -2.40 -4.27
C ALA A 158 12.74 -3.26 -5.53
N LEU A 159 11.51 -3.52 -6.00
CA LEU A 159 11.25 -4.18 -7.29
C LEU A 159 11.75 -3.35 -8.47
N TYR A 160 11.41 -2.06 -8.50
CA TYR A 160 11.81 -1.15 -9.58
C TYR A 160 13.33 -1.04 -9.71
N GLN A 161 14.04 -1.02 -8.58
CA GLN A 161 15.51 -0.96 -8.53
C GLN A 161 16.19 -2.33 -8.65
N GLU A 162 15.41 -3.42 -8.81
CA GLU A 162 15.92 -4.79 -8.88
C GLU A 162 16.78 -5.18 -7.65
N LYS A 163 16.50 -4.58 -6.49
CA LYS A 163 17.24 -4.81 -5.23
C LYS A 163 16.70 -6.02 -4.48
N TRP A 164 16.89 -7.22 -5.04
CA TRP A 164 16.32 -8.48 -4.53
C TRP A 164 16.66 -8.76 -3.05
N ARG A 165 17.89 -8.44 -2.63
CA ARG A 165 18.34 -8.60 -1.23
C ARG A 165 17.54 -7.76 -0.24
N LEU A 166 17.02 -6.61 -0.68
CA LEU A 166 16.13 -5.77 0.12
C LEU A 166 14.67 -6.19 -0.03
N PHE A 167 14.27 -6.59 -1.25
CA PHE A 167 12.90 -7.00 -1.55
C PHE A 167 12.42 -8.17 -0.69
N TYR A 168 13.19 -9.25 -0.54
CA TYR A 168 12.71 -10.43 0.20
C TYR A 168 12.52 -10.21 1.71
N PRO A 169 13.48 -9.63 2.46
CA PRO A 169 13.24 -9.27 3.85
C PRO A 169 12.08 -8.29 4.02
N LEU A 170 11.97 -7.31 3.10
CA LEU A 170 10.87 -6.37 3.13
C LEU A 170 9.51 -7.04 2.89
N LEU A 171 9.43 -8.00 1.95
CA LEU A 171 8.23 -8.79 1.72
C LEU A 171 7.84 -9.57 2.98
N ALA A 172 8.80 -10.16 3.70
CA ALA A 172 8.54 -10.85 4.96
C ALA A 172 7.96 -9.90 6.02
N VAL A 173 8.60 -8.73 6.24
CA VAL A 173 8.13 -7.71 7.19
C VAL A 173 6.76 -7.16 6.80
N ALA A 174 6.53 -6.90 5.51
CA ALA A 174 5.25 -6.46 5.00
C ALA A 174 4.16 -7.53 5.19
N THR A 175 4.50 -8.81 5.07
CA THR A 175 3.57 -9.92 5.30
C THR A 175 3.13 -10.03 6.77
N LEU A 176 4.01 -9.70 7.72
CA LEU A 176 3.64 -9.57 9.15
C LEU A 176 2.64 -8.43 9.39
N ASN A 177 2.58 -7.45 8.48
CA ASN A 177 1.65 -6.34 8.56
C ASN A 177 0.32 -6.65 7.86
N LYS A 178 0.36 -7.21 6.64
CA LYS A 178 -0.83 -7.53 5.85
C LYS A 178 -0.56 -8.66 4.85
N GLU A 179 -1.49 -9.60 4.75
CA GLU A 179 -1.42 -10.79 3.91
C GLU A 179 -1.47 -10.49 2.40
N THR A 180 -2.09 -9.37 2.00
CA THR A 180 -2.22 -8.90 0.62
C THR A 180 -0.90 -8.43 -0.01
N THR A 181 0.19 -8.42 0.75
CA THR A 181 1.53 -8.16 0.22
C THR A 181 2.00 -9.21 -0.80
N CYS A 182 1.31 -10.36 -0.89
CA CYS A 182 1.47 -11.32 -1.98
C CYS A 182 1.27 -10.68 -3.37
N PHE A 183 0.50 -9.59 -3.49
CA PHE A 183 0.35 -8.86 -4.75
C PHE A 183 1.66 -8.23 -5.25
N LEU A 184 2.67 -8.00 -4.39
CA LEU A 184 4.01 -7.62 -4.85
C LEU A 184 4.69 -8.72 -5.69
N ILE A 185 4.39 -9.99 -5.42
CA ILE A 185 4.88 -11.14 -6.21
C ILE A 185 4.20 -11.14 -7.59
N LEU A 186 2.90 -10.79 -7.63
CA LEU A 186 2.17 -10.68 -8.89
C LEU A 186 2.65 -9.48 -9.73
N ILE A 187 2.95 -8.36 -9.09
CA ILE A 187 3.58 -7.20 -9.75
C ILE A 187 4.94 -7.60 -10.33
N PHE A 188 5.78 -8.29 -9.56
CA PHE A 188 7.04 -8.82 -10.07
C PHE A 188 6.83 -9.68 -11.31
N PHE A 189 5.88 -10.62 -11.27
CA PHE A 189 5.57 -11.49 -12.41
C PHE A 189 5.22 -10.68 -13.65
N TYR A 190 4.29 -9.71 -13.55
CA TYR A 190 3.89 -8.89 -14.70
C TYR A 190 4.99 -7.99 -15.23
N VAL A 191 5.80 -7.40 -14.34
CA VAL A 191 6.89 -6.52 -14.74
C VAL A 191 7.98 -7.31 -15.49
N GLU A 192 8.34 -8.49 -14.96
CA GLU A 192 9.48 -9.28 -15.45
C GLU A 192 9.13 -10.30 -16.54
N ILE A 193 7.84 -10.53 -16.84
CA ILE A 193 7.45 -11.42 -17.92
C ILE A 193 8.05 -10.97 -19.26
N GLY A 194 8.77 -11.88 -19.91
CA GLY A 194 9.52 -11.62 -21.15
C GLY A 194 10.82 -10.84 -20.98
N ARG A 195 11.15 -10.31 -19.79
CA ARG A 195 12.46 -9.70 -19.49
C ARG A 195 13.45 -10.73 -18.98
N LEU A 196 13.03 -11.51 -17.98
CA LEU A 196 13.83 -12.59 -17.41
C LEU A 196 13.62 -13.88 -18.19
N ASN A 197 14.60 -14.77 -18.14
CA ASN A 197 14.37 -16.14 -18.59
C ASN A 197 13.40 -16.85 -17.63
N TRP A 198 12.68 -17.86 -18.12
CA TRP A 198 11.63 -18.51 -17.34
C TRP A 198 12.15 -19.13 -16.02
N LYS A 199 13.41 -19.61 -16.00
CA LYS A 199 14.04 -20.20 -14.81
C LYS A 199 14.24 -19.15 -13.71
N GLN A 200 14.77 -17.98 -14.07
CA GLN A 200 14.95 -16.85 -13.16
C GLN A 200 13.60 -16.34 -12.66
N MET A 201 12.63 -16.17 -13.55
CA MET A 201 11.28 -15.76 -13.17
C MET A 201 10.65 -16.76 -12.20
N ALA A 202 10.71 -18.07 -12.50
CA ALA A 202 10.21 -19.13 -11.65
C ALA A 202 10.91 -19.14 -10.29
N MET A 203 12.24 -18.98 -10.25
CA MET A 203 13.02 -18.88 -9.02
C MET A 203 12.59 -17.69 -8.15
N HIS A 204 12.42 -16.51 -8.73
CA HIS A 204 12.02 -15.32 -7.97
C HIS A 204 10.57 -15.41 -7.47
N VAL A 205 9.65 -15.88 -8.30
CA VAL A 205 8.24 -16.11 -7.91
C VAL A 205 8.14 -17.19 -6.83
N SER A 206 8.87 -18.30 -6.96
CA SER A 206 8.88 -19.37 -5.96
C SER A 206 9.50 -18.91 -4.65
N THR A 207 10.60 -18.16 -4.71
CA THR A 207 11.23 -17.57 -3.51
C THR A 207 10.30 -16.59 -2.82
N GLY A 208 9.67 -15.67 -3.55
CA GLY A 208 8.71 -14.71 -2.99
C GLY A 208 7.51 -15.41 -2.36
N THR A 209 6.97 -16.42 -3.04
CA THR A 209 5.86 -17.25 -2.54
C THR A 209 6.26 -18.03 -1.28
N ALA A 210 7.46 -18.61 -1.27
CA ALA A 210 7.98 -19.35 -0.12
C ALA A 210 8.17 -18.44 1.09
N VAL A 211 8.71 -17.23 0.91
CA VAL A 211 8.83 -16.23 1.99
C VAL A 211 7.46 -15.86 2.55
N TRP A 212 6.49 -15.54 1.69
CA TRP A 212 5.14 -15.20 2.11
C TRP A 212 4.45 -16.36 2.84
N LEU A 213 4.51 -17.58 2.29
CA LEU A 213 3.95 -18.78 2.90
C LEU A 213 4.61 -19.09 4.24
N ALA A 214 5.95 -18.96 4.34
CA ALA A 214 6.67 -19.22 5.58
C ALA A 214 6.20 -18.28 6.71
N VAL A 215 6.04 -16.98 6.42
CA VAL A 215 5.52 -16.02 7.41
C VAL A 215 4.08 -16.36 7.78
N LYS A 216 3.21 -16.65 6.81
CA LYS A 216 1.81 -17.00 7.08
C LYS A 216 1.67 -18.31 7.86
N LEU A 217 2.48 -19.32 7.55
CA LEU A 217 2.51 -20.58 8.26
C LEU A 217 3.02 -20.40 9.69
N ALA A 218 4.09 -19.63 9.89
CA ALA A 218 4.61 -19.31 11.22
C ALA A 218 3.55 -18.62 12.09
N LEU A 219 2.84 -17.63 11.53
CA LEU A 219 1.74 -16.95 12.22
C LEU A 219 0.56 -17.89 12.50
N TYR A 220 0.21 -18.77 11.56
CA TYR A 220 -0.84 -19.77 11.74
C TYR A 220 -0.50 -20.72 12.91
N LEU A 221 0.73 -21.24 12.95
CA LEU A 221 1.20 -22.11 14.04
C LEU A 221 1.26 -21.36 15.37
N TYR A 222 1.70 -20.11 15.37
CA TYR A 222 1.76 -19.27 16.57
C TYR A 222 0.35 -19.03 17.18
N PHE A 223 -0.67 -18.83 16.34
CA PHE A 223 -2.06 -18.59 16.78
C PHE A 223 -3.00 -19.80 16.59
N GLN A 224 -2.47 -21.02 16.54
CA GLN A 224 -3.28 -22.23 16.33
C GLN A 224 -4.30 -22.46 17.45
N ASN A 225 -3.93 -22.10 18.69
CA ASN A 225 -4.78 -22.19 19.88
C ASN A 225 -5.62 -20.91 20.11
N GLY A 226 -5.54 -19.94 19.19
CA GLY A 226 -6.23 -18.66 19.30
C GLY A 226 -7.73 -18.73 18.97
N THR A 227 -8.38 -17.58 19.06
CA THR A 227 -9.81 -17.38 18.80
C THR A 227 -10.28 -17.93 17.46
N SER A 228 -11.55 -18.37 17.45
CA SER A 228 -12.25 -18.91 16.28
C SER A 228 -12.40 -17.86 15.17
N GLY A 229 -12.28 -18.28 13.91
CA GLY A 229 -12.52 -17.44 12.74
C GLY A 229 -11.99 -18.11 11.48
N ALA A 230 -12.71 -17.96 10.37
CA ALA A 230 -12.25 -18.49 9.09
C ALA A 230 -11.04 -17.66 8.58
N LEU A 231 -10.10 -18.32 7.89
CA LEU A 231 -9.01 -17.61 7.21
C LEU A 231 -9.53 -16.70 6.09
N PHE A 232 -10.58 -17.17 5.41
CA PHE A 232 -11.23 -16.49 4.32
C PHE A 232 -12.73 -16.71 4.45
N GLU A 233 -13.48 -15.61 4.46
CA GLU A 233 -14.93 -15.65 4.31
C GLU A 233 -15.26 -15.21 2.89
N ASN A 234 -16.08 -15.99 2.19
CA ASN A 234 -16.53 -15.59 0.86
C ASN A 234 -17.45 -14.37 0.98
N LYS A 235 -16.97 -13.21 0.53
CA LYS A 235 -17.70 -11.94 0.55
C LYS A 235 -18.34 -11.58 -0.79
N LEU A 236 -18.25 -12.43 -1.82
CA LEU A 236 -18.73 -12.10 -3.16
C LEU A 236 -20.20 -11.65 -3.14
N ARG A 237 -21.08 -12.45 -2.53
CA ARG A 237 -22.52 -12.15 -2.48
C ARG A 237 -22.80 -10.84 -1.74
N SER A 238 -22.19 -10.63 -0.57
CA SER A 238 -22.38 -9.40 0.21
C SER A 238 -21.84 -8.18 -0.51
N ASN A 239 -20.71 -8.32 -1.20
CA ASN A 239 -20.12 -7.23 -1.98
C ASN A 239 -20.97 -6.85 -3.19
N LEU A 240 -21.50 -7.84 -3.92
CA LEU A 240 -22.43 -7.60 -5.04
C LEU A 240 -23.71 -6.91 -4.58
N GLN A 241 -24.26 -7.31 -3.42
CA GLN A 241 -25.42 -6.65 -2.83
C GLN A 241 -25.10 -5.21 -2.38
N PHE A 242 -23.90 -4.98 -1.83
CA PHE A 242 -23.46 -3.65 -1.41
C PHE A 242 -23.40 -2.68 -2.61
N ILE A 243 -22.74 -3.07 -3.70
CA ILE A 243 -22.57 -2.21 -4.89
C ILE A 243 -23.84 -2.08 -5.74
N ALA A 244 -24.90 -2.85 -5.46
CA ALA A 244 -26.17 -2.77 -6.20
C ALA A 244 -26.91 -1.44 -5.99
N THR A 245 -26.56 -0.66 -4.94
CA THR A 245 -27.15 0.66 -4.70
C THR A 245 -26.25 1.76 -5.27
N LEU A 246 -26.86 2.77 -5.91
CA LEU A 246 -26.12 3.87 -6.55
C LEU A 246 -25.16 4.60 -5.59
N PRO A 247 -25.54 4.96 -4.33
CA PRO A 247 -24.61 5.62 -3.42
C PRO A 247 -23.36 4.79 -3.08
N ASN A 248 -23.52 3.48 -2.92
CA ASN A 248 -22.42 2.58 -2.62
C ASN A 248 -21.54 2.36 -3.85
N LEU A 249 -22.15 2.20 -5.04
CA LEU A 249 -21.44 2.13 -6.30
C LEU A 249 -20.60 3.39 -6.52
N LEU A 250 -21.16 4.58 -6.31
CA LEU A 250 -20.43 5.85 -6.43
C LEU A 250 -19.29 5.96 -5.41
N SER A 251 -19.48 5.41 -4.20
CA SER A 251 -18.42 5.36 -3.18
C SER A 251 -17.24 4.50 -3.64
N VAL A 252 -17.50 3.29 -4.17
CA VAL A 252 -16.46 2.44 -4.77
C VAL A 252 -15.85 3.09 -6.02
N PHE A 253 -16.66 3.76 -6.85
CA PHE A 253 -16.20 4.44 -8.06
C PHE A 253 -15.28 5.64 -7.73
N SER A 254 -15.48 6.26 -6.58
CA SER A 254 -14.65 7.35 -6.04
C SER A 254 -13.33 6.89 -5.42
N LEU A 255 -13.04 5.58 -5.41
CA LEU A 255 -11.72 5.08 -5.04
C LEU A 255 -10.64 5.87 -5.79
N PHE A 256 -9.54 6.16 -5.10
CA PHE A 256 -8.43 6.96 -5.65
C PHE A 256 -8.83 8.38 -6.08
N GLY A 257 -9.94 8.92 -5.57
CA GLY A 257 -10.45 10.24 -5.97
C GLY A 257 -10.71 10.35 -7.46
N PHE A 258 -11.22 9.27 -8.07
CA PHE A 258 -11.46 9.17 -9.51
C PHE A 258 -10.21 9.23 -10.41
N LEU A 259 -8.98 9.28 -9.86
CA LEU A 259 -7.74 9.31 -10.65
C LEU A 259 -7.50 8.03 -11.45
N TRP A 260 -8.15 6.93 -11.12
CA TRP A 260 -8.07 5.71 -11.91
C TRP A 260 -8.72 5.87 -13.30
N LEU A 261 -9.67 6.81 -13.48
CA LEU A 261 -10.31 7.09 -14.77
C LEU A 261 -9.33 7.66 -15.80
N PRO A 262 -8.61 8.78 -15.54
CA PRO A 262 -7.59 9.24 -16.47
C PRO A 262 -6.46 8.21 -16.64
N VAL A 263 -6.10 7.45 -15.61
CA VAL A 263 -5.14 6.34 -15.74
C VAL A 263 -5.61 5.29 -16.74
N LEU A 264 -6.88 4.92 -16.70
CA LEU A 264 -7.46 3.95 -17.64
C LEU A 264 -7.56 4.53 -19.07
N ILE A 265 -8.10 5.75 -19.20
CA ILE A 265 -8.32 6.41 -20.50
C ILE A 265 -6.98 6.68 -21.21
N TYR A 266 -5.98 7.15 -20.47
CA TYR A 266 -4.66 7.53 -21.02
C TYR A 266 -3.58 6.48 -20.73
N PHE A 267 -3.95 5.22 -20.48
CA PHE A 267 -3.03 4.12 -20.17
C PHE A 267 -1.90 3.97 -21.21
N HIS A 268 -2.21 4.19 -22.49
CA HIS A 268 -1.24 4.11 -23.59
C HIS A 268 -0.19 5.24 -23.60
N ARG A 269 -0.41 6.33 -22.83
CA ARG A 269 0.55 7.43 -22.67
C ARG A 269 1.62 7.12 -21.62
N ILE A 270 1.40 6.12 -20.77
CA ILE A 270 2.39 5.69 -19.79
C ILE A 270 3.53 4.98 -20.53
N LYS A 271 4.63 5.69 -20.75
CA LYS A 271 5.81 5.16 -21.48
C LYS A 271 6.72 4.30 -20.63
N ASN A 272 6.64 4.42 -19.30
CA ASN A 272 7.42 3.58 -18.39
C ASN A 272 6.84 2.15 -18.37
N PRO A 273 7.57 1.15 -18.90
CA PRO A 273 7.03 -0.21 -19.01
C PRO A 273 6.84 -0.88 -17.65
N PHE A 274 7.56 -0.46 -16.60
CA PHE A 274 7.39 -1.00 -15.25
C PHE A 274 6.01 -0.61 -14.73
N ILE A 275 5.67 0.69 -14.77
CA ILE A 275 4.39 1.20 -14.28
C ILE A 275 3.24 0.58 -15.08
N GLN A 276 3.36 0.58 -16.41
CA GLN A 276 2.34 0.04 -17.29
C GLN A 276 2.05 -1.45 -17.01
N ARG A 277 3.08 -2.27 -16.85
CA ARG A 277 2.92 -3.70 -16.53
C ARG A 277 2.45 -3.93 -15.10
N ALA A 278 2.97 -3.18 -14.14
CA ALA A 278 2.55 -3.27 -12.74
C ALA A 278 1.03 -3.01 -12.59
N LEU A 279 0.49 -2.02 -13.33
CA LEU A 279 -0.94 -1.70 -13.37
C LEU A 279 -1.84 -2.86 -13.80
N LEU A 280 -1.33 -3.86 -14.53
CA LEU A 280 -2.09 -5.08 -14.87
C LEU A 280 -2.45 -5.90 -13.62
N THR A 281 -1.77 -5.67 -12.50
CA THR A 281 -2.12 -6.27 -11.20
C THR A 281 -3.42 -5.70 -10.64
N THR A 282 -3.73 -4.43 -10.93
CA THR A 282 -4.91 -3.74 -10.39
C THR A 282 -6.22 -4.50 -10.62
N PRO A 283 -6.60 -4.92 -11.84
CA PRO A 283 -7.86 -5.67 -12.02
C PRO A 283 -7.88 -6.98 -11.23
N ILE A 284 -6.76 -7.68 -11.11
CA ILE A 284 -6.67 -8.93 -10.34
C ILE A 284 -6.76 -8.66 -8.84
N PHE A 285 -6.15 -7.57 -8.37
CA PHE A 285 -6.30 -7.10 -6.99
C PHE A 285 -7.76 -6.82 -6.67
N PHE A 286 -8.45 -6.07 -7.54
CA PHE A 286 -9.86 -5.75 -7.37
C PHE A 286 -10.75 -7.01 -7.35
N LEU A 287 -10.50 -7.94 -8.26
CA LEU A 287 -11.18 -9.23 -8.26
C LEU A 287 -10.91 -9.99 -6.97
N GLY A 288 -9.66 -10.08 -6.50
CA GLY A 288 -9.33 -10.74 -5.24
C GLY A 288 -10.05 -10.12 -4.03
N MET A 289 -10.09 -8.79 -3.95
CA MET A 289 -10.82 -8.09 -2.89
C MET A 289 -12.34 -8.24 -3.01
N LEU A 290 -12.89 -8.47 -4.19
CA LEU A 290 -14.31 -8.78 -4.36
C LEU A 290 -14.69 -10.12 -3.72
N PHE A 291 -13.77 -11.09 -3.66
CA PHE A 291 -14.03 -12.40 -3.03
C PHE A 291 -13.71 -12.42 -1.53
N VAL A 292 -12.61 -11.80 -1.13
CA VAL A 292 -12.05 -11.94 0.23
C VAL A 292 -12.26 -10.69 1.07
N GLY A 293 -12.11 -9.52 0.43
CA GLY A 293 -12.21 -8.23 1.09
C GLY A 293 -13.67 -7.81 1.29
N ASN A 294 -13.86 -6.88 2.21
CA ASN A 294 -15.15 -6.27 2.43
C ASN A 294 -15.21 -4.95 1.67
N ILE A 295 -15.94 -4.88 0.56
CA ILE A 295 -15.87 -3.72 -0.36
C ILE A 295 -16.41 -2.43 0.29
N PHE A 296 -17.26 -2.52 1.30
CA PHE A 296 -17.65 -1.31 2.04
C PHE A 296 -16.47 -0.68 2.80
N GLU A 297 -15.45 -1.46 3.14
CA GLU A 297 -14.20 -0.98 3.72
C GLU A 297 -13.25 -0.54 2.59
N LEU A 298 -13.49 0.61 1.96
CA LEU A 298 -12.73 1.08 0.79
C LEU A 298 -11.19 1.06 0.96
N ARG A 299 -10.69 1.17 2.19
CA ARG A 299 -9.29 0.97 2.56
C ARG A 299 -8.67 -0.37 2.16
N VAL A 300 -9.47 -1.41 1.87
CA VAL A 300 -8.93 -2.69 1.38
C VAL A 300 -8.24 -2.54 0.03
N PHE A 301 -8.52 -1.45 -0.70
CA PHE A 301 -7.87 -1.09 -1.97
C PHE A 301 -6.67 -0.14 -1.81
N SER A 302 -6.34 0.25 -0.57
CA SER A 302 -5.35 1.28 -0.31
C SER A 302 -3.94 0.90 -0.79
N GLU A 303 -3.57 -0.38 -0.84
CA GLU A 303 -2.28 -0.82 -1.39
C GLU A 303 -2.06 -0.41 -2.85
N MET A 304 -3.12 -0.17 -3.60
CA MET A 304 -3.03 0.31 -4.99
C MET A 304 -2.85 1.83 -5.08
N ILE A 305 -2.97 2.59 -3.98
CA ILE A 305 -2.73 4.04 -3.95
C ILE A 305 -1.38 4.41 -4.56
N PRO A 306 -0.22 3.84 -4.14
CA PRO A 306 1.03 4.17 -4.79
C PRO A 306 0.97 3.90 -6.30
N LEU A 307 0.49 2.73 -6.72
CA LEU A 307 0.52 2.34 -8.13
C LEU A 307 -0.37 3.22 -9.02
N ILE A 308 -1.59 3.53 -8.59
CA ILE A 308 -2.50 4.45 -9.29
C ILE A 308 -1.98 5.88 -9.22
N GLY A 309 -1.44 6.28 -8.07
CA GLY A 309 -0.89 7.62 -7.86
C GLY A 309 0.28 7.91 -8.80
N ILE A 310 1.23 6.97 -8.95
CA ILE A 310 2.37 7.19 -9.86
C ILE A 310 1.94 7.21 -11.32
N ALA A 311 0.96 6.39 -11.69
CA ALA A 311 0.42 6.35 -13.05
C ALA A 311 -0.30 7.66 -13.40
N ALA A 312 -1.11 8.19 -12.48
CA ALA A 312 -1.77 9.47 -12.64
C ALA A 312 -0.75 10.60 -12.76
N LEU A 313 0.28 10.59 -11.90
CA LEU A 313 1.37 11.55 -11.93
C LEU A 313 2.14 11.53 -13.25
N TRP A 314 2.38 10.34 -13.81
CA TRP A 314 3.00 10.18 -15.13
C TRP A 314 2.19 10.89 -16.22
N ILE A 315 0.87 10.64 -16.28
CA ILE A 315 -0.03 11.21 -17.29
C ILE A 315 -0.10 12.74 -17.17
N ILE A 316 -0.13 13.25 -15.94
CA ILE A 316 -0.15 14.69 -15.69
C ILE A 316 1.17 15.32 -16.14
N ASN A 317 2.31 14.73 -15.77
CA ASN A 317 3.63 15.23 -16.16
C ASN A 317 3.83 15.21 -17.69
N ASP A 318 3.45 14.12 -18.36
CA ASP A 318 3.51 13.99 -19.83
C ASP A 318 2.72 15.11 -20.53
N SER A 319 1.51 15.41 -20.03
CA SER A 319 0.63 16.44 -20.59
C SER A 319 1.17 17.87 -20.47
N PHE A 320 2.04 18.14 -19.49
CA PHE A 320 2.72 19.43 -19.36
C PHE A 320 3.94 19.53 -20.27
N MET A 321 4.69 18.44 -20.45
CA MET A 321 5.92 18.46 -21.26
C MET A 321 5.63 18.59 -22.76
N THR A 322 4.51 18.06 -23.25
CA THR A 322 4.14 18.18 -24.69
C THR A 322 3.77 19.60 -25.13
N LYS A 323 3.64 20.56 -24.21
CA LYS A 323 3.29 21.95 -24.55
C LYS A 323 4.50 22.88 -24.73
N ASP A 324 5.68 22.46 -24.27
CA ASP A 324 6.90 23.27 -24.32
C ASP A 324 7.84 22.87 -25.48
N SER A 325 7.41 21.94 -26.35
CA SER A 325 8.09 21.50 -27.58
C SER A 325 7.23 21.79 -28.80
#